data_AF-A0A7W7DHZ5-F1
#
_entry.id   AF-A0A7W7DHZ5-F1
#
_cell.length_a   1.000
_cell.length_b   1.000
_cell.length_c   1.000
_cell.angle_alpha   90.00
_cell.angle_beta   90.00
_cell.angle_gamma   90.00
#
_symmetry.space_group_name_H-M   'P 1'
#
loop_
_entity.id
_entity.type
_entity.pdbx_description
1 polymer ?
#
loop_
_entity_poly.entity_id
_entity_poly.type
_entity_poly.pdbx_seq_one_letter_code
_entity_poly.pdbx_strand_id
1 'polypeptide(L)'
;MSLTIAEQRAAANLASTCIYVVSLDNTWTVQLGTEIPAMDSDAHRELIDVGIEMATALTFLHEQKPFLCRFADDFEESITSHGDFAEWGVASPEAVSGLLREAIEHLDSQAPEEIKGLLYKVEALRSGEATVGDLGPKTRGSLKMISGALTYGAGLAALLLGDDMVGGVIQHTCKKLGGTLFSQGLKEWRSSDASQTPSAPEGQVQGQTDGGTADGGTADGDTAPDGGATGQQPVGSSGDRPD
;
A
#
# COMPACT_ATOMS: atom_id res chain seq x y z
N MET A 1 -19.65 -7.85 -16.79
CA MET A 1 -19.39 -8.83 -17.90
C MET A 1 -18.23 -9.73 -17.44
N SER A 2 -18.18 -11.01 -17.81
CA SER A 2 -17.07 -11.88 -17.37
C SER A 2 -15.81 -11.70 -18.23
N LEU A 3 -14.65 -11.55 -17.58
CA LEU A 3 -13.34 -11.44 -18.25
C LEU A 3 -13.04 -12.68 -19.12
N THR A 4 -12.57 -12.46 -20.34
CA THR A 4 -12.08 -13.55 -21.21
C THR A 4 -10.81 -14.19 -20.65
N ILE A 5 -10.46 -15.40 -21.11
CA ILE A 5 -9.21 -16.09 -20.71
C ILE A 5 -7.97 -15.23 -21.02
N ALA A 6 -7.97 -14.52 -22.15
CA ALA A 6 -6.89 -13.61 -22.51
C ALA A 6 -6.76 -12.45 -21.51
N GLU A 7 -7.88 -11.89 -21.07
CA GLU A 7 -7.91 -10.80 -20.09
C GLU A 7 -7.56 -11.26 -18.69
N GLN A 8 -7.93 -12.49 -18.30
CA GLN A 8 -7.48 -13.08 -17.05
C GLN A 8 -5.95 -13.28 -17.03
N ARG A 9 -5.38 -13.74 -18.15
CA ARG A 9 -3.91 -13.84 -18.30
C ARG A 9 -3.26 -12.46 -18.26
N ALA A 10 -3.86 -11.46 -18.90
CA ALA A 10 -3.37 -10.08 -18.85
C ALA A 10 -3.41 -9.54 -17.41
N ALA A 11 -4.50 -9.75 -16.68
CA ALA A 11 -4.64 -9.35 -15.28
C ALA A 11 -3.59 -10.02 -14.38
N ALA A 12 -3.36 -11.33 -14.54
CA ALA A 12 -2.33 -12.06 -13.80
C ALA A 12 -0.91 -11.57 -14.13
N ASN A 13 -0.64 -11.26 -15.40
CA ASN A 13 0.63 -10.68 -15.82
C ASN A 13 0.84 -9.30 -15.20
N LEU A 14 -0.17 -8.42 -15.26
CA LEU A 14 -0.11 -7.09 -14.64
C LEU A 14 0.07 -7.14 -13.13
N ALA A 15 -0.64 -8.05 -12.44
CA ALA A 15 -0.46 -8.26 -11.02
C ALA A 15 0.99 -8.66 -10.69
N SER A 16 1.55 -9.58 -11.48
CA SER A 16 2.94 -10.03 -11.35
C SER A 16 3.92 -8.90 -11.62
N THR A 17 3.69 -8.08 -12.65
CA THR A 17 4.55 -6.92 -12.96
C THR A 17 4.51 -5.87 -11.84
N CYS A 18 3.35 -5.58 -11.26
CA CYS A 18 3.25 -4.69 -10.11
C CYS A 18 4.07 -5.21 -8.90
N ILE A 19 3.94 -6.50 -8.57
CA ILE A 19 4.72 -7.14 -7.50
C ILE A 19 6.22 -7.08 -7.82
N TYR A 20 6.56 -7.31 -9.09
CA TYR A 20 7.93 -7.30 -9.57
C TYR A 20 8.59 -5.93 -9.41
N VAL A 21 7.91 -4.85 -9.82
CA VAL A 21 8.38 -3.47 -9.62
C VAL A 21 8.63 -3.18 -8.14
N VAL A 22 7.71 -3.58 -7.25
CA VAL A 22 7.89 -3.39 -5.80
C VAL A 22 9.07 -4.21 -5.27
N SER A 23 9.31 -5.41 -5.80
CA SER A 23 10.47 -6.23 -5.42
C SER A 23 11.79 -5.61 -5.89
N LEU A 24 11.83 -5.07 -7.10
CA LEU A 24 13.00 -4.36 -7.62
C LEU A 24 13.26 -3.08 -6.81
N ASP A 25 12.22 -2.33 -6.44
CA ASP A 25 12.35 -1.16 -5.57
C ASP A 25 12.97 -1.51 -4.21
N ASN A 26 12.54 -2.61 -3.58
CA ASN A 26 13.16 -3.08 -2.35
C ASN A 26 14.64 -3.42 -2.55
N THR A 27 14.98 -4.08 -3.66
CA THR A 27 16.36 -4.45 -4.00
C THR A 27 17.23 -3.20 -4.17
N TRP A 28 16.74 -2.25 -4.98
CA TRP A 28 17.35 -0.95 -5.23
C TRP A 28 17.57 -0.16 -3.93
N THR A 29 16.55 -0.08 -3.08
CA THR A 29 16.59 0.63 -1.79
C THR A 29 17.62 0.02 -0.85
N VAL A 30 17.64 -1.31 -0.73
CA VAL A 30 18.59 -2.00 0.14
C VAL A 30 20.02 -1.82 -0.35
N GLN A 31 20.26 -1.97 -1.66
CA GLN A 31 21.59 -1.84 -2.24
C GLN A 31 22.13 -0.41 -2.14
N LEU A 32 21.30 0.61 -2.36
CA LEU A 32 21.70 2.02 -2.17
C LEU A 32 21.87 2.40 -0.69
N GLY A 33 21.20 1.71 0.23
CA GLY A 33 21.25 2.01 1.67
C GLY A 33 22.52 1.51 2.37
N THR A 34 23.27 0.58 1.79
CA THR A 34 24.47 0.01 2.42
C THR A 34 25.76 0.73 2.03
N GLU A 35 26.04 0.82 0.73
CA GLU A 35 27.19 1.52 0.13
C GLU A 35 26.99 1.48 -1.39
N ILE A 36 27.33 2.55 -2.10
CA ILE A 36 27.29 2.52 -3.57
C ILE A 36 28.40 1.59 -4.05
N PRO A 37 28.07 0.54 -4.83
CA PRO A 37 29.09 -0.38 -5.32
C PRO A 37 30.16 0.37 -6.11
N ALA A 38 31.41 -0.09 -6.01
CA ALA A 38 32.51 0.48 -6.78
C ALA A 38 32.17 0.51 -8.27
N MET A 39 32.51 1.61 -8.95
CA MET A 39 32.28 1.71 -10.39
C MET A 39 32.89 0.52 -11.14
N ASP A 40 32.21 0.11 -12.22
CA ASP A 40 32.57 -1.04 -13.05
C ASP A 40 32.51 -2.42 -12.38
N SER A 41 32.12 -2.51 -11.09
CA SER A 41 31.85 -3.79 -10.44
C SER A 41 30.57 -4.43 -10.98
N ASP A 42 30.48 -5.75 -10.90
CA ASP A 42 29.26 -6.48 -11.29
C ASP A 42 28.04 -6.00 -10.49
N ALA A 43 28.21 -5.68 -9.21
CA ALA A 43 27.15 -5.14 -8.36
C ALA A 43 26.68 -3.75 -8.80
N HIS A 44 27.59 -2.90 -9.31
CA HIS A 44 27.23 -1.59 -9.88
C HIS A 44 26.40 -1.74 -11.15
N ARG A 45 26.77 -2.68 -12.02
CA ARG A 45 26.04 -3.00 -13.26
C ARG A 45 24.67 -3.60 -12.96
N GLU A 46 24.60 -4.54 -12.03
CA GLU A 46 23.34 -5.15 -11.58
C GLU A 46 22.39 -4.09 -11.02
N LEU A 47 22.89 -3.14 -10.21
CA LEU A 47 22.08 -2.05 -9.71
C LEU A 47 21.55 -1.17 -10.85
N ILE A 48 22.38 -0.81 -11.83
CA ILE A 48 21.92 -0.09 -13.04
C ILE A 48 20.82 -0.85 -13.77
N ASP A 49 21.00 -2.17 -13.96
CA ASP A 49 20.02 -3.03 -14.64
C ASP A 49 18.70 -3.07 -13.88
N VAL A 50 18.72 -3.15 -12.53
CA VAL A 50 17.52 -3.05 -11.68
C VAL A 50 16.78 -1.74 -11.95
N GLY A 51 17.48 -0.60 -12.03
CA GLY A 51 16.85 0.71 -12.29
C GLY A 51 16.22 0.80 -13.68
N ILE A 52 16.88 0.27 -14.71
CA ILE A 52 16.36 0.20 -16.07
C ILE A 52 15.13 -0.71 -16.14
N GLU A 53 15.18 -1.84 -15.46
CA GLU A 53 14.10 -2.81 -15.44
C GLU A 53 12.87 -2.28 -14.68
N MET A 54 13.06 -1.57 -13.57
CA MET A 54 12.01 -0.83 -12.88
C MET A 54 11.33 0.19 -13.80
N ALA A 55 12.12 1.01 -14.51
CA ALA A 55 11.60 2.01 -15.42
C ALA A 55 10.82 1.38 -16.59
N THR A 56 11.32 0.26 -17.12
CA THR A 56 10.67 -0.49 -18.20
C THR A 56 9.35 -1.09 -17.76
N ALA A 57 9.33 -1.73 -16.59
CA ALA A 57 8.13 -2.34 -16.04
C ALA A 57 7.07 -1.28 -15.65
N LEU A 58 7.48 -0.13 -15.12
CA LEU A 58 6.57 1.00 -14.87
C LEU A 58 6.00 1.59 -16.16
N THR A 59 6.81 1.70 -17.22
CA THR A 59 6.33 2.13 -18.54
C THR A 59 5.26 1.18 -19.06
N PHE A 60 5.53 -0.13 -19.00
CA PHE A 60 4.54 -1.14 -19.37
C PHE A 60 3.25 -1.02 -18.55
N LEU A 61 3.32 -0.84 -17.23
CA LEU A 61 2.12 -0.68 -16.40
C LEU A 61 1.32 0.59 -16.75
N HIS A 62 2.02 1.70 -17.01
CA HIS A 62 1.39 2.97 -17.42
C HIS A 62 0.62 2.82 -18.73
N GLU A 63 1.19 2.15 -19.73
CA GLU A 63 0.54 1.88 -21.02
C GLU A 63 -0.72 1.00 -20.88
N GLN A 64 -0.86 0.29 -19.76
CA GLN A 64 -1.97 -0.64 -19.52
C GLN A 64 -3.13 0.02 -18.76
N LYS A 65 -3.11 1.35 -18.57
CA LYS A 65 -4.23 2.12 -17.99
C LYS A 65 -5.58 1.76 -18.61
N PRO A 66 -5.76 1.70 -19.95
CA PRO A 66 -7.07 1.40 -20.53
C PRO A 66 -7.62 0.04 -20.07
N PHE A 67 -6.75 -0.95 -19.97
CA PHE A 67 -7.13 -2.26 -19.45
C PHE A 67 -7.48 -2.20 -17.96
N LEU A 68 -6.67 -1.52 -17.14
CA LEU A 68 -6.87 -1.40 -15.70
C LEU A 68 -8.18 -0.67 -15.35
N CYS A 69 -8.51 0.42 -16.07
CA CYS A 69 -9.76 1.15 -15.88
C CYS A 69 -10.98 0.27 -16.16
N ARG A 70 -10.98 -0.44 -17.29
CA ARG A 70 -12.05 -1.38 -17.64
C ARG A 70 -12.14 -2.54 -16.64
N PHE A 71 -10.98 -3.08 -16.23
CA PHE A 71 -10.95 -4.11 -15.19
C PHE A 71 -11.59 -3.62 -13.89
N ALA A 72 -11.35 -2.36 -13.48
CA ALA A 72 -11.98 -1.80 -12.28
C ALA A 72 -13.50 -1.73 -12.39
N ASP A 73 -14.05 -1.41 -13.58
CA ASP A 73 -15.49 -1.43 -13.84
C ASP A 73 -16.08 -2.85 -13.66
N ASP A 74 -15.48 -3.85 -14.30
CA ASP A 74 -15.93 -5.24 -14.23
C ASP A 74 -15.73 -5.86 -12.83
N PHE A 75 -14.67 -5.43 -12.15
CA PHE A 75 -14.34 -5.86 -10.81
C PHE A 75 -15.42 -5.38 -9.82
N GLU A 76 -15.85 -4.13 -9.89
CA GLU A 76 -16.92 -3.56 -9.06
C GLU A 76 -18.22 -4.38 -9.11
N GLU A 77 -18.66 -4.77 -10.32
CA GLU A 77 -19.83 -5.62 -10.53
C GLU A 77 -19.64 -7.00 -9.87
N SER A 78 -18.46 -7.60 -10.07
CA SER A 78 -18.12 -8.93 -9.57
C SER A 78 -18.07 -8.96 -8.03
N ILE A 79 -17.50 -7.92 -7.43
CA ILE A 79 -17.32 -7.84 -5.99
C ILE A 79 -18.58 -7.44 -5.24
N THR A 80 -19.49 -6.71 -5.87
CA THR A 80 -20.81 -6.44 -5.28
C THR A 80 -21.63 -7.71 -5.16
N SER A 81 -21.46 -8.63 -6.11
CA SER A 81 -22.22 -9.89 -6.17
C SER A 81 -21.62 -11.01 -5.33
N HIS A 82 -20.29 -11.07 -5.23
CA HIS A 82 -19.56 -12.23 -4.68
C HIS A 82 -18.42 -11.86 -3.72
N GLY A 83 -18.26 -10.57 -3.42
CA GLY A 83 -17.16 -10.07 -2.61
C GLY A 83 -17.39 -10.19 -1.12
N ASP A 84 -16.31 -10.52 -0.40
CA ASP A 84 -16.22 -10.38 1.05
C ASP A 84 -14.87 -9.71 1.38
N PHE A 85 -14.94 -8.54 2.02
CA PHE A 85 -13.82 -7.60 2.19
C PHE A 85 -13.48 -7.31 3.64
N ALA A 86 -14.08 -8.02 4.60
CA ALA A 86 -13.83 -7.77 6.03
C ALA A 86 -12.32 -7.81 6.35
N GLU A 87 -11.56 -8.66 5.65
CA GLU A 87 -10.13 -8.85 5.84
C GLU A 87 -9.26 -7.76 5.20
N TRP A 88 -9.81 -6.92 4.32
CA TRP A 88 -9.06 -5.93 3.55
C TRP A 88 -8.95 -4.57 4.28
N GLY A 89 -9.60 -4.45 5.44
CA GLY A 89 -9.67 -3.19 6.18
C GLY A 89 -10.49 -2.10 5.45
N VAL A 90 -11.37 -2.52 4.55
CA VAL A 90 -12.27 -1.65 3.78
C VAL A 90 -13.72 -1.96 4.14
N ALA A 91 -14.53 -0.92 4.31
CA ALA A 91 -15.88 -1.05 4.85
C ALA A 91 -16.93 -1.56 3.84
N SER A 92 -16.69 -1.39 2.52
CA SER A 92 -17.64 -1.83 1.49
C SER A 92 -16.95 -2.12 0.14
N PRO A 93 -17.58 -2.91 -0.75
CA PRO A 93 -17.10 -3.14 -2.12
C PRO A 93 -16.90 -1.85 -2.93
N GLU A 94 -17.80 -0.88 -2.80
CA GLU A 94 -17.72 0.41 -3.50
C GLU A 94 -16.45 1.18 -3.09
N ALA A 95 -16.09 1.10 -1.81
CA ALA A 95 -14.86 1.70 -1.31
C ALA A 95 -13.61 0.99 -1.89
N VAL A 96 -13.66 -0.32 -2.16
CA VAL A 96 -12.56 -1.03 -2.84
C VAL A 96 -12.43 -0.57 -4.29
N SER A 97 -13.54 -0.46 -5.02
CA SER A 97 -13.54 0.06 -6.41
C SER A 97 -13.01 1.50 -6.47
N GLY A 98 -13.49 2.38 -5.58
CA GLY A 98 -13.02 3.76 -5.48
C GLY A 98 -11.51 3.86 -5.25
N LEU A 99 -11.00 3.12 -4.26
CA LEU A 99 -9.56 3.07 -3.96
C LEU A 99 -8.73 2.50 -5.11
N LEU A 100 -9.24 1.49 -5.83
CA LEU A 100 -8.56 0.95 -7.01
C LEU A 100 -8.47 2.00 -8.13
N ARG A 101 -9.54 2.74 -8.39
CA ARG A 101 -9.54 3.82 -9.39
C ARG A 101 -8.57 4.93 -9.01
N GLU A 102 -8.58 5.36 -7.75
CA GLU A 102 -7.61 6.33 -7.23
C GLU A 102 -6.17 5.84 -7.43
N ALA A 103 -5.90 4.56 -7.17
CA ALA A 103 -4.59 3.95 -7.39
C ALA A 103 -4.17 3.95 -8.86
N ILE A 104 -5.09 3.63 -9.77
CA ILE A 104 -4.85 3.65 -11.23
C ILE A 104 -4.58 5.07 -11.71
N GLU A 105 -5.37 6.05 -11.29
CA GLU A 105 -5.18 7.46 -11.68
C GLU A 105 -3.89 8.04 -11.10
N HIS A 106 -3.52 7.66 -9.87
CA HIS A 106 -2.24 8.07 -9.30
C HIS A 106 -1.07 7.48 -10.08
N LEU A 107 -1.10 6.17 -10.37
CA LEU A 107 -0.07 5.52 -11.18
C LEU A 107 0.05 6.20 -12.55
N ASP A 108 -1.06 6.52 -13.20
CA ASP A 108 -1.05 7.23 -14.49
C ASP A 108 -0.40 8.61 -14.39
N SER A 109 -0.77 9.39 -13.37
CA SER A 109 -0.24 10.74 -13.19
C SER A 109 1.23 10.79 -12.78
N GLN A 110 1.70 9.80 -12.01
CA GLN A 110 3.04 9.79 -11.41
C GLN A 110 4.05 8.94 -12.17
N ALA A 111 3.63 7.90 -12.89
CA ALA A 111 4.56 7.00 -13.58
C ALA A 111 5.56 7.74 -14.48
N PRO A 112 5.17 8.74 -15.30
CA PRO A 112 6.15 9.48 -16.12
C PRO A 112 7.25 10.16 -15.31
N GLU A 113 6.93 10.74 -14.15
CA GLU A 113 7.91 11.40 -13.30
C GLU A 113 8.78 10.41 -12.53
N GLU A 114 8.19 9.31 -12.04
CA GLU A 114 8.94 8.20 -11.41
C GLU A 114 9.92 7.55 -12.41
N ILE A 115 9.48 7.32 -13.66
CA ILE A 115 10.34 6.79 -14.73
C ILE A 115 11.50 7.73 -15.03
N LYS A 116 11.23 9.04 -15.19
CA LYS A 116 12.30 10.04 -15.39
C LYS A 116 13.27 10.07 -14.21
N GLY A 117 12.75 10.02 -12.98
CA GLY A 117 13.54 9.99 -11.76
C GLY A 117 14.46 8.76 -11.70
N LEU A 118 13.94 7.58 -12.03
CA LEU A 118 14.74 6.35 -12.13
C LEU A 118 15.84 6.45 -13.18
N LEU A 119 15.51 6.91 -14.40
CA LEU A 119 16.50 7.05 -15.47
C LEU A 119 17.58 8.09 -15.12
N TYR A 120 17.21 9.18 -14.47
CA TYR A 120 18.17 10.15 -13.95
C TYR A 120 19.11 9.53 -12.92
N LYS A 121 18.58 8.75 -11.96
CA LYS A 121 19.40 8.04 -10.97
C LYS A 121 20.32 7.01 -11.63
N VAL A 122 19.85 6.31 -12.66
CA VAL A 122 20.68 5.38 -13.44
C VAL A 122 21.86 6.10 -14.10
N GLU A 123 21.65 7.28 -14.68
CA GLU A 123 22.77 8.05 -15.26
C GLU A 123 23.72 8.59 -14.20
N ALA A 124 23.21 9.03 -13.05
CA ALA A 124 24.06 9.41 -11.92
C ALA A 124 24.90 8.23 -11.40
N LEU A 125 24.32 7.03 -11.32
CA LEU A 125 25.11 5.83 -10.98
C LEU A 125 26.20 5.57 -12.01
N ARG A 126 25.91 5.72 -13.31
CA ARG A 126 26.92 5.58 -14.37
C ARG A 126 28.05 6.61 -14.30
N SER A 127 27.77 7.82 -13.77
CA SER A 127 28.80 8.84 -13.54
C SER A 127 29.56 8.66 -12.21
N GLY A 128 29.20 7.66 -11.40
CA GLY A 128 29.78 7.43 -10.07
C GLY A 128 29.22 8.34 -8.99
N GLU A 129 28.11 9.03 -9.27
CA GLU A 129 27.43 9.89 -8.30
C GLU A 129 26.55 9.08 -7.36
N ALA A 130 26.52 9.54 -6.11
CA ALA A 130 25.63 8.98 -5.11
C ALA A 130 24.19 9.31 -5.42
N THR A 131 23.33 8.28 -5.45
CA THR A 131 21.90 8.44 -5.61
C THR A 131 21.18 7.88 -4.39
N VAL A 132 20.07 8.53 -4.04
CA VAL A 132 19.19 8.09 -2.96
C VAL A 132 17.78 8.12 -3.48
N GLY A 133 16.96 7.22 -2.93
CA GLY A 133 15.52 7.27 -3.07
C GLY A 133 14.98 6.06 -3.79
N ASP A 134 13.92 5.57 -3.20
CA ASP A 134 12.98 4.58 -3.70
C ASP A 134 11.91 5.26 -4.58
N LEU A 135 11.00 4.44 -5.09
CA LEU A 135 9.69 4.91 -5.54
C LEU A 135 8.96 5.56 -4.36
N GLY A 136 8.18 6.61 -4.64
CA GLY A 136 7.37 7.26 -3.62
C GLY A 136 6.48 6.23 -2.90
N PRO A 137 6.28 6.33 -1.56
CA PRO A 137 5.48 5.34 -0.84
C PRO A 137 4.03 5.28 -1.36
N LYS A 138 3.51 6.38 -1.92
CA LYS A 138 2.21 6.42 -2.59
C LYS A 138 2.20 5.61 -3.90
N THR A 139 3.23 5.71 -4.73
CA THR A 139 3.43 4.88 -5.93
C THR A 139 3.51 3.40 -5.55
N ARG A 140 4.30 3.04 -4.53
CA ARG A 140 4.38 1.65 -4.03
C ARG A 140 3.04 1.16 -3.49
N GLY A 141 2.33 2.00 -2.75
CA GLY A 141 0.97 1.75 -2.29
C GLY A 141 0.01 1.46 -3.43
N SER A 142 0.11 2.25 -4.52
CA SER A 142 -0.69 2.08 -5.75
C SER A 142 -0.47 0.72 -6.38
N LEU A 143 0.81 0.35 -6.60
CA LEU A 143 1.19 -0.92 -7.21
C LEU A 143 0.70 -2.12 -6.39
N LYS A 144 0.79 -2.02 -5.06
CA LYS A 144 0.27 -3.05 -4.13
C LYS A 144 -1.26 -3.16 -4.17
N MET A 145 -1.98 -2.04 -4.23
CA MET A 145 -3.45 -2.05 -4.36
C MET A 145 -3.88 -2.63 -5.71
N ILE A 146 -3.26 -2.20 -6.82
CA ILE A 146 -3.56 -2.71 -8.17
C ILE A 146 -3.26 -4.22 -8.26
N SER A 147 -2.08 -4.67 -7.83
CA SER A 147 -1.76 -6.11 -7.80
C SER A 147 -2.70 -6.90 -6.90
N GLY A 148 -3.08 -6.35 -5.75
CA GLY A 148 -4.03 -6.98 -4.83
C GLY A 148 -5.40 -7.19 -5.47
N ALA A 149 -5.94 -6.16 -6.11
CA ALA A 149 -7.23 -6.21 -6.81
C ALA A 149 -7.20 -7.17 -8.01
N LEU A 150 -6.15 -7.11 -8.85
CA LEU A 150 -5.98 -8.02 -9.99
C LEU A 150 -5.87 -9.48 -9.56
N THR A 151 -5.11 -9.75 -8.49
CA THR A 151 -4.96 -11.10 -7.92
C THR A 151 -6.31 -11.63 -7.43
N TYR A 152 -7.09 -10.80 -6.74
CA TYR A 152 -8.40 -11.21 -6.26
C TYR A 152 -9.40 -11.41 -7.40
N GLY A 153 -9.44 -10.50 -8.37
CA GLY A 153 -10.30 -10.61 -9.54
C GLY A 153 -10.00 -11.87 -10.36
N ALA A 154 -8.73 -12.28 -10.47
CA ALA A 154 -8.36 -13.56 -11.07
C ALA A 154 -8.94 -14.76 -10.29
N GLY A 155 -8.93 -14.69 -8.95
CA GLY A 155 -9.57 -15.69 -8.09
C GLY A 155 -11.08 -15.76 -8.27
N LEU A 156 -11.75 -14.62 -8.37
CA LEU A 156 -13.19 -14.55 -8.65
C LEU A 156 -13.52 -15.12 -10.02
N ALA A 157 -12.73 -14.81 -11.05
CA ALA A 157 -12.91 -15.39 -12.38
C ALA A 157 -12.76 -16.93 -12.36
N ALA A 158 -11.80 -17.46 -11.59
CA ALA A 158 -11.63 -18.90 -11.43
C ALA A 158 -12.82 -19.57 -10.72
N LEU A 159 -13.42 -18.91 -9.72
CA LEU A 159 -14.65 -19.37 -9.07
C LEU A 159 -15.83 -19.40 -10.05
N LEU A 160 -15.98 -18.35 -10.86
CA LEU A 160 -17.12 -18.20 -11.77
C LEU A 160 -17.08 -19.12 -13.00
N LEU A 161 -15.89 -19.62 -13.36
CA LEU A 161 -15.68 -20.45 -14.56
C LEU A 161 -15.32 -21.91 -14.26
N GLY A 162 -14.95 -22.23 -13.02
CA GLY A 162 -14.45 -23.53 -12.62
C GLY A 162 -15.49 -24.42 -11.94
N ASP A 163 -15.12 -25.69 -11.75
CA ASP A 163 -15.78 -26.58 -10.79
C ASP A 163 -15.58 -26.05 -9.37
N ASP A 164 -16.63 -26.02 -8.55
CA ASP A 164 -16.68 -25.37 -7.23
C ASP A 164 -15.50 -25.78 -6.33
N MET A 165 -15.04 -27.03 -6.45
CA MET A 165 -13.91 -27.55 -5.66
C MET A 165 -12.57 -26.91 -6.02
N VAL A 166 -12.27 -26.71 -7.30
CA VAL A 166 -10.97 -26.12 -7.73
C VAL A 166 -11.07 -24.60 -7.75
N GLY A 167 -12.18 -24.07 -8.27
CA GLY A 167 -12.45 -22.62 -8.30
C GLY A 167 -12.46 -22.01 -6.90
N GLY A 168 -13.07 -22.69 -5.92
CA GLY A 168 -13.09 -22.25 -4.53
C GLY A 168 -11.72 -22.17 -3.87
N VAL A 169 -10.84 -23.16 -4.09
CA VAL A 169 -9.48 -23.16 -3.52
C VAL A 169 -8.60 -22.05 -4.13
N ILE A 170 -8.70 -21.87 -5.45
CA ILE A 170 -8.00 -20.79 -6.15
C ILE A 170 -8.50 -19.44 -5.64
N GLN A 171 -9.83 -19.26 -5.56
CA GLN A 171 -10.43 -18.03 -5.05
C GLN A 171 -10.00 -17.72 -3.63
N HIS A 172 -9.98 -18.70 -2.73
CA HIS A 172 -9.54 -18.50 -1.35
C HIS A 172 -8.09 -18.02 -1.28
N THR A 173 -7.20 -18.63 -2.07
CA THR A 173 -5.77 -18.25 -2.12
C THR A 173 -5.59 -16.84 -2.69
N CYS A 174 -6.26 -16.55 -3.81
CA CYS A 174 -6.27 -15.23 -4.45
C CYS A 174 -6.87 -14.15 -3.55
N LYS A 175 -7.94 -14.46 -2.80
CA LYS A 175 -8.56 -13.56 -1.81
C LYS A 175 -7.56 -13.19 -0.72
N LYS A 176 -6.90 -14.19 -0.14
CA LYS A 176 -5.95 -13.96 0.95
C LYS A 176 -4.73 -13.17 0.50
N LEU A 177 -4.12 -13.56 -0.61
CA LEU A 177 -2.96 -12.87 -1.17
C LEU A 177 -3.35 -11.45 -1.64
N GLY A 178 -4.41 -11.36 -2.44
CA GLY A 178 -4.91 -10.11 -2.98
C GLY A 178 -5.29 -9.11 -1.89
N GLY A 179 -6.03 -9.56 -0.87
CA GLY A 179 -6.41 -8.74 0.28
C GLY A 179 -5.22 -8.29 1.12
N THR A 180 -4.22 -9.14 1.30
CA THR A 180 -2.98 -8.78 2.02
C THR A 180 -2.24 -7.66 1.28
N LEU A 181 -2.02 -7.83 -0.03
CA LEU A 181 -1.36 -6.82 -0.87
C LEU A 181 -2.16 -5.51 -0.88
N PHE A 182 -3.47 -5.59 -1.07
CA PHE A 182 -4.34 -4.42 -1.07
C PHE A 182 -4.28 -3.66 0.26
N SER A 183 -4.40 -4.36 1.38
CA SER A 183 -4.33 -3.76 2.72
C SER A 183 -2.97 -3.12 3.00
N GLN A 184 -1.88 -3.77 2.58
CA GLN A 184 -0.54 -3.21 2.71
C GLN A 184 -0.38 -1.95 1.85
N GLY A 185 -0.86 -2.00 0.60
CA GLY A 185 -0.84 -0.85 -0.30
C GLY A 185 -1.62 0.33 0.25
N LEU A 186 -2.80 0.08 0.81
CA LEU A 186 -3.63 1.10 1.45
C LEU A 186 -2.96 1.74 2.68
N LYS A 187 -2.29 0.94 3.51
CA LYS A 187 -1.53 1.45 4.67
C LYS A 187 -0.40 2.36 4.22
N GLU A 188 0.37 1.93 3.22
CA GLU A 188 1.50 2.68 2.69
C GLU A 188 1.07 3.98 2.00
N TRP A 189 0.00 3.92 1.22
CA TRP A 189 -0.63 5.08 0.60
C TRP A 189 -1.03 6.11 1.67
N ARG A 190 -1.78 5.69 2.69
CA ARG A 190 -2.25 6.59 3.76
C ARG A 190 -1.10 7.17 4.59
N SER A 191 -0.02 6.42 4.78
CA SER A 191 1.16 6.95 5.48
C SER A 191 1.83 8.10 4.71
N SER A 192 1.71 8.11 3.39
CA SER A 192 2.25 9.20 2.55
C SER A 192 1.47 10.51 2.75
N ASP A 193 0.15 10.42 2.89
CA ASP A 193 -0.72 11.57 3.09
C ASP A 193 -0.53 12.18 4.50
N ALA A 194 -0.28 11.34 5.52
CA ALA A 194 -0.03 11.80 6.88
C ALA A 194 1.24 12.67 7.00
N SER A 195 2.28 12.34 6.23
CA SER A 195 3.54 13.10 6.16
C SER A 195 3.42 14.48 5.48
N GLN A 196 2.28 14.77 4.84
CA GLN A 196 2.01 16.06 4.17
C GLN A 196 1.13 17.01 5.01
N THR A 197 0.76 16.64 6.24
CA THR A 197 0.01 17.56 7.13
C THR A 197 0.92 18.74 7.48
N PRO A 198 0.62 19.98 7.04
CA PRO A 198 1.42 21.13 7.41
C PRO A 198 1.29 21.31 8.92
N SER A 199 2.42 21.33 9.62
CA SER A 199 2.48 21.80 10.99
C SER A 199 1.78 23.17 11.02
N ALA A 200 0.69 23.28 11.78
CA ALA A 200 -0.02 24.53 11.94
C ALA A 200 0.98 25.64 12.34
N PRO A 201 0.82 26.88 11.87
CA PRO A 201 1.76 27.94 12.23
C PRO A 201 1.73 28.10 13.75
N GLU A 202 2.88 27.87 14.38
CA GLU A 202 3.08 28.18 15.79
C GLU A 202 2.71 29.65 15.99
N GLY A 203 1.57 29.87 16.63
CA GLY A 203 1.12 31.20 17.01
C GLY A 203 2.22 31.86 17.82
N GLN A 204 2.75 32.96 17.28
CA GLN A 204 3.56 33.91 18.02
C GLN A 204 2.77 34.36 19.26
N VAL A 205 3.12 33.84 20.43
CA VAL A 205 2.80 34.48 21.71
C VAL A 205 3.99 35.35 22.07
N GLN A 206 4.04 36.54 21.47
CA GLN A 206 4.90 37.63 21.89
C GLN A 206 4.15 38.39 23.00
N GLY A 207 4.81 38.53 24.15
CA GLY A 207 4.16 38.86 25.42
C GLY A 207 3.78 40.32 25.64
N GLN A 208 3.63 40.61 26.94
CA GLN A 208 3.59 41.92 27.62
C GLN A 208 2.20 42.42 28.06
N THR A 209 1.92 42.27 29.37
CA THR A 209 1.83 43.43 30.28
C THR A 209 1.95 43.01 31.76
N ASP A 210 2.71 43.83 32.48
CA ASP A 210 2.96 43.83 33.92
C ASP A 210 1.74 44.23 34.77
N GLY A 211 1.72 43.75 36.01
CA GLY A 211 1.49 44.57 37.21
C GLY A 211 0.04 44.80 37.69
N GLY A 212 -0.31 44.26 38.86
CA GLY A 212 -1.52 44.67 39.58
C GLY A 212 -1.87 43.83 40.82
N THR A 213 -1.40 44.30 41.97
CA THR A 213 -1.79 44.12 43.39
C THR A 213 -3.13 43.45 43.81
N ALA A 214 -3.04 42.87 45.02
CA ALA A 214 -4.04 42.62 46.09
C ALA A 214 -4.91 41.35 45.95
N ASP A 215 -5.05 40.42 46.90
CA ASP A 215 -5.20 40.38 48.38
C ASP A 215 -6.59 39.75 48.70
N GLY A 216 -6.64 38.86 49.70
CA GLY A 216 -7.84 38.15 50.21
C GLY A 216 -8.23 36.89 49.42
N GLY A 217 -8.41 35.70 49.98
CA GLY A 217 -8.59 35.25 51.36
C GLY A 217 -9.76 34.25 51.41
N THR A 218 -9.49 33.01 51.88
CA THR A 218 -10.43 32.00 52.47
C THR A 218 -11.65 31.52 51.64
N ALA A 219 -12.22 30.32 51.76
CA ALA A 219 -11.98 29.05 52.44
C ALA A 219 -13.07 28.06 51.91
N ASP A 220 -12.94 26.78 52.30
CA ASP A 220 -13.98 25.73 52.36
C ASP A 220 -14.51 25.14 51.03
N GLY A 221 -14.66 23.83 50.85
CA GLY A 221 -14.50 22.69 51.75
C GLY A 221 -14.82 21.38 50.99
N ASP A 222 -14.47 20.26 51.63
CA ASP A 222 -15.03 18.89 51.56
C ASP A 222 -15.95 18.53 50.37
N THR A 223 -15.84 17.40 49.69
CA THR A 223 -15.98 16.05 50.27
C THR A 223 -15.58 14.98 49.22
N ALA A 224 -14.84 13.94 49.62
CA ALA A 224 -14.85 12.59 49.02
C ALA A 224 -16.02 11.78 49.68
N PRO A 225 -16.29 10.47 49.45
CA PRO A 225 -15.47 9.45 48.79
C PRO A 225 -16.21 8.33 47.99
N ASP A 226 -15.39 7.40 47.50
CA ASP A 226 -15.54 5.92 47.47
C ASP A 226 -16.46 5.17 46.50
N GLY A 227 -15.88 4.06 46.00
CA GLY A 227 -16.49 2.94 45.28
C GLY A 227 -15.68 2.62 44.01
N GLY A 228 -14.74 1.68 43.95
CA GLY A 228 -14.66 0.37 44.60
C GLY A 228 -15.21 -0.71 43.67
N ALA A 229 -14.35 -1.45 42.96
CA ALA A 229 -14.52 -2.88 42.63
C ALA A 229 -13.35 -3.41 41.77
N THR A 230 -12.65 -4.36 42.35
CA THR A 230 -11.62 -5.23 41.78
C THR A 230 -12.22 -6.51 41.18
N GLY A 231 -11.53 -7.10 40.20
CA GLY A 231 -11.45 -8.55 40.02
C GLY A 231 -12.30 -9.16 38.90
N GLN A 232 -11.65 -9.75 37.89
CA GLN A 232 -11.38 -11.20 37.82
C GLN A 232 -10.85 -11.59 36.42
N GLN A 233 -9.73 -12.30 36.40
CA GLN A 233 -9.33 -13.15 35.27
C GLN A 233 -10.08 -14.49 35.34
N PRO A 234 -10.21 -15.19 34.21
CA PRO A 234 -10.12 -16.64 34.24
C PRO A 234 -9.02 -17.20 33.33
N VAL A 235 -8.51 -18.33 33.80
CA VAL A 235 -7.43 -19.17 33.32
C VAL A 235 -8.01 -20.26 32.41
N GLY A 236 -7.32 -20.53 31.29
CA GLY A 236 -7.03 -21.84 30.71
C GLY A 236 -8.15 -22.80 30.27
N SER A 237 -7.99 -23.35 29.06
CA SER A 237 -8.20 -24.80 28.85
C SER A 237 -7.42 -25.28 27.62
N SER A 238 -6.53 -26.24 27.86
CA SER A 238 -5.83 -27.06 26.86
C SER A 238 -6.78 -28.15 26.37
N GLY A 239 -6.78 -28.43 25.07
CA GLY A 239 -7.56 -29.52 24.47
C GLY A 239 -6.70 -30.36 23.52
N ASP A 240 -6.69 -31.65 23.79
CA ASP A 240 -5.85 -32.72 23.24
C ASP A 240 -5.97 -32.98 21.73
N ARG A 241 -4.92 -33.59 21.19
CA ARG A 241 -4.79 -34.11 19.82
C ARG A 241 -4.81 -35.65 19.90
N PRO A 242 -5.65 -36.37 19.12
CA PRO A 242 -5.57 -37.82 19.05
C PRO A 242 -4.60 -38.29 17.95
N ASP A 243 -4.06 -39.49 18.20
CA ASP A 243 -3.14 -40.28 17.37
C ASP A 243 -3.73 -40.77 16.03
#